data_AF-A0A4V0X7C1-F1
#
_entry.id   AF-A0A4V0X7C1-F1
#
_cell.length_a   1.000
_cell.length_b   1.000
_cell.length_c   1.000
_cell.angle_alpha   90.00
_cell.angle_beta   90.00
_cell.angle_gamma   90.00
#
_symmetry.space_group_name_H-M   'P 1'
#
loop_
_entity.id
_entity.type
_entity.pdbx_description
1 polymer ?
#
loop_
_entity_poly.entity_id
_entity_poly.type
_entity_poly.pdbx_seq_one_letter_code
_entity_poly.pdbx_strand_id
1 'polypeptide(L)'
;MLFVSKALAEKAPRIKWESAKVIGNIAHQFPAKLEGAIKNLLVNTEHEGTVVRWSAAFGLGEILKLKTRYNKNLLPAIDSIIQREEKNSIRKIYLEAIKKSA
;
A
#
# COMPACT_ATOMS: atom_id res chain seq x y z
N MET A 1 2.75 -9.02 -11.74
CA MET A 1 2.17 -7.88 -10.99
C MET A 1 1.16 -7.03 -11.79
N LEU A 2 1.32 -6.80 -13.10
CA LEU A 2 0.42 -5.92 -13.88
C LEU A 2 -1.08 -6.19 -13.72
N PHE A 3 -1.52 -7.45 -13.75
CA PHE A 3 -2.93 -7.82 -13.58
C PHE A 3 -3.51 -7.35 -12.23
N VAL A 4 -2.88 -7.73 -11.12
CA VAL A 4 -3.35 -7.37 -9.78
C VAL A 4 -3.22 -5.85 -9.52
N SER A 5 -2.22 -5.19 -10.10
CA SER A 5 -2.12 -3.73 -10.03
C SER A 5 -3.30 -3.03 -10.71
N LYS A 6 -3.77 -3.52 -11.85
CA LYS A 6 -4.96 -2.97 -12.53
C LYS A 6 -6.23 -3.19 -11.71
N ALA A 7 -6.35 -4.34 -11.05
CA ALA A 7 -7.52 -4.68 -10.22
C ALA A 7 -7.74 -3.71 -9.03
N LEU A 8 -6.71 -2.98 -8.59
CA LEU A 8 -6.85 -1.91 -7.58
C LEU A 8 -7.73 -0.72 -8.06
N ALA A 9 -7.90 -0.56 -9.37
CA ALA A 9 -8.71 0.50 -9.96
C ALA A 9 -10.19 0.09 -10.21
N GLU A 10 -10.55 -1.16 -9.91
CA GLU A 10 -11.93 -1.64 -10.09
C GLU A 10 -12.93 -0.88 -9.22
N LYS A 11 -14.19 -0.83 -9.68
CA LYS A 11 -15.28 -0.15 -8.94
C LYS A 11 -15.63 -0.84 -7.63
N ALA A 12 -15.64 -2.18 -7.63
CA ALA A 12 -16.05 -2.96 -6.49
C ALA A 12 -15.02 -2.86 -5.35
N PRO A 13 -15.39 -2.38 -4.14
CA PRO A 13 -14.46 -2.25 -3.02
C PRO A 13 -13.77 -3.56 -2.66
N ARG A 14 -14.48 -4.69 -2.80
CA ARG A 14 -13.95 -6.02 -2.51
C ARG A 14 -12.78 -6.40 -3.41
N ILE A 15 -12.85 -6.06 -4.70
CA ILE A 15 -11.75 -6.35 -5.63
C ILE A 15 -10.53 -5.49 -5.25
N LYS A 16 -10.73 -4.23 -4.89
CA LYS A 16 -9.64 -3.33 -4.45
C LYS A 16 -8.90 -3.90 -3.24
N TRP A 17 -9.61 -4.26 -2.17
CA TRP A 17 -8.95 -4.66 -0.93
C TRP A 17 -8.32 -6.05 -1.03
N GLU A 18 -8.92 -6.99 -1.77
CA GLU A 18 -8.31 -8.31 -1.99
C GLU A 18 -7.03 -8.16 -2.83
N SER A 19 -7.08 -7.33 -3.87
CA SER A 19 -5.91 -7.04 -4.71
C SER A 19 -4.76 -6.42 -3.92
N ALA A 20 -5.06 -5.51 -2.99
CA ALA A 20 -4.05 -4.89 -2.14
C ALA A 20 -3.38 -5.92 -1.20
N LYS A 21 -4.15 -6.85 -0.61
CA LYS A 21 -3.60 -7.94 0.20
C LYS A 21 -2.72 -8.88 -0.62
N VAL A 22 -3.18 -9.28 -1.82
CA VAL A 22 -2.40 -10.11 -2.73
C VAL A 22 -1.08 -9.43 -3.07
N ILE A 23 -1.10 -8.13 -3.39
CA ILE A 23 0.12 -7.35 -3.67
C ILE A 23 1.07 -7.37 -2.49
N GLY A 24 0.59 -7.11 -1.26
CA GLY A 24 1.46 -7.15 -0.08
C GLY A 24 2.17 -8.49 0.08
N ASN A 25 1.44 -9.59 -0.12
CA ASN A 25 1.99 -10.94 0.01
C ASN A 25 3.01 -11.30 -1.08
N ILE A 26 2.85 -10.80 -2.30
CA ILE A 26 3.71 -11.20 -3.44
C ILE A 26 4.73 -10.13 -3.87
N ALA A 27 4.76 -8.96 -3.23
CA ALA A 27 5.61 -7.85 -3.65
C ALA A 27 7.10 -8.23 -3.71
N HIS A 28 7.56 -9.06 -2.77
CA HIS A 28 8.94 -9.55 -2.71
C HIS A 28 9.37 -10.35 -3.95
N GLN A 29 8.42 -10.94 -4.69
CA GLN A 29 8.69 -11.69 -5.92
C GLN A 29 8.87 -10.77 -7.14
N PHE A 30 8.49 -9.49 -7.04
CA PHE A 30 8.50 -8.53 -8.14
C PHE A 30 9.17 -7.20 -7.77
N PRO A 31 10.38 -7.19 -7.16
CA PRO A 31 10.99 -5.98 -6.60
C PRO A 31 11.24 -4.87 -7.64
N ALA A 32 11.41 -5.23 -8.92
CA ALA A 32 11.57 -4.27 -10.00
C ALA A 32 10.26 -3.72 -10.58
N LYS A 33 9.10 -4.34 -10.31
CA LYS A 33 7.81 -4.07 -10.99
C LYS A 33 6.71 -3.57 -10.04
N LEU A 34 7.07 -2.72 -9.07
CA LEU A 34 6.17 -2.23 -8.03
C LEU A 34 5.49 -0.90 -8.35
N GLU A 35 5.99 -0.13 -9.33
CA GLU A 35 5.56 1.25 -9.59
C GLU A 35 4.04 1.40 -9.79
N GLY A 36 3.46 0.58 -10.67
CA GLY A 36 2.01 0.61 -10.93
C GLY A 36 1.17 0.18 -9.71
N ALA A 37 1.68 -0.76 -8.91
CA ALA A 37 1.03 -1.17 -7.67
C ALA A 37 1.05 -0.02 -6.65
N ILE A 38 2.20 0.62 -6.43
CA ILE A 38 2.37 1.75 -5.51
C ILE A 38 1.41 2.88 -5.89
N LYS A 39 1.39 3.28 -7.17
CA LYS A 39 0.50 4.35 -7.66
C LYS A 39 -0.96 4.08 -7.31
N ASN A 40 -1.45 2.87 -7.59
CA ASN A 40 -2.86 2.54 -7.38
C ASN A 40 -3.19 2.28 -5.89
N LEU A 41 -2.23 1.79 -5.11
CA LEU A 41 -2.40 1.66 -3.65
C LEU A 41 -2.51 3.03 -2.99
N LEU A 42 -1.70 4.01 -3.40
CA LEU A 42 -1.78 5.40 -2.92
C LEU A 42 -3.15 6.02 -3.22
N VAL A 43 -3.78 5.73 -4.37
CA VAL A 43 -5.16 6.18 -4.63
C VAL A 43 -6.14 5.55 -3.63
N ASN A 44 -5.97 4.27 -3.32
CA ASN A 44 -6.84 3.56 -2.39
C ASN A 44 -6.67 3.99 -0.93
N THR A 45 -5.63 4.77 -0.57
CA THR A 45 -5.52 5.37 0.78
C THR A 45 -6.50 6.51 1.00
N GLU A 46 -7.10 7.07 -0.06
CA GLU A 46 -8.09 8.15 0.04
C GLU A 46 -9.53 7.62 -0.04
N HIS A 47 -9.72 6.30 -0.09
CA HIS A 47 -11.04 5.69 -0.24
C HIS A 47 -11.88 5.87 1.04
N GLU A 48 -13.19 6.15 0.91
CA GLU A 48 -14.11 6.32 2.04
C GLU A 48 -14.17 5.09 2.97
N GLY A 49 -14.15 3.91 2.36
CA GLY A 49 -14.20 2.62 3.05
C GLY A 49 -12.91 2.25 3.79
N THR A 50 -13.02 2.10 5.11
CA THR A 50 -11.90 1.73 6.01
C THR A 50 -11.17 0.46 5.59
N VAL A 51 -11.88 -0.57 5.08
CA VAL A 51 -11.26 -1.85 4.67
C VAL A 51 -10.34 -1.67 3.46
N VAL A 52 -10.72 -0.80 2.52
CA VAL A 52 -9.91 -0.48 1.34
C VAL A 52 -8.63 0.24 1.78
N ARG A 53 -8.74 1.27 2.65
CA ARG A 53 -7.58 1.99 3.19
C ARG A 53 -6.65 1.10 4.02
N TRP A 54 -7.22 0.26 4.88
CA TRP A 54 -6.46 -0.68 5.70
C TRP A 54 -5.64 -1.64 4.82
N SER A 55 -6.27 -2.18 3.77
CA SER A 55 -5.59 -3.12 2.86
C SER A 55 -4.55 -2.41 2.00
N ALA A 56 -4.80 -1.15 1.61
CA ALA A 56 -3.81 -0.32 0.93
C ALA A 56 -2.59 -0.06 1.84
N ALA A 57 -2.82 0.26 3.11
CA ALA A 57 -1.75 0.44 4.10
C ALA A 57 -0.91 -0.83 4.29
N PHE A 58 -1.57 -2.00 4.36
CA PHE A 58 -0.88 -3.28 4.38
C PHE A 58 0.02 -3.46 3.14
N GLY A 59 -0.54 -3.29 1.94
CA GLY A 59 0.21 -3.45 0.68
C GLY A 59 1.40 -2.50 0.57
N LEU A 60 1.22 -1.21 0.90
CA LEU A 60 2.30 -0.22 0.89
C LEU A 60 3.36 -0.52 1.97
N GLY A 61 2.93 -0.98 3.14
CA GLY A 61 3.83 -1.38 4.23
C GLY A 61 4.72 -2.57 3.85
N GLU A 62 4.17 -3.60 3.21
CA GLU A 62 4.97 -4.72 2.71
C GLU A 62 5.95 -4.28 1.62
N ILE A 63 5.55 -3.39 0.72
CA ILE A 63 6.45 -2.82 -0.30
C ILE A 63 7.59 -2.03 0.32
N LEU A 64 7.31 -1.21 1.35
CA LEU A 64 8.32 -0.41 2.03
C LEU A 64 9.42 -1.28 2.66
N LYS A 65 9.04 -2.42 3.23
CA LYS A 65 9.97 -3.39 3.87
C LYS A 65 10.98 -4.00 2.91
N LEU A 66 10.73 -3.95 1.59
CA LEU A 66 11.65 -4.49 0.58
C LEU A 66 12.89 -3.62 0.34
N LYS A 67 12.96 -2.41 0.93
CA LYS A 67 14.11 -1.48 0.85
C LYS A 67 14.58 -1.23 -0.59
N THR A 68 13.63 -1.09 -1.51
CA THR A 68 13.92 -0.86 -2.94
C THR A 68 14.10 0.62 -3.25
N ARG A 69 14.49 0.95 -4.50
CA ARG A 69 14.57 2.33 -5.00
C ARG A 69 13.28 3.15 -4.83
N TYR A 70 12.13 2.48 -4.74
CA TYR A 70 10.83 3.14 -4.57
C TYR A 70 10.69 3.81 -3.19
N ASN A 71 11.44 3.37 -2.17
CA ASN A 71 11.37 3.93 -0.82
C ASN A 71 11.70 5.42 -0.78
N LYS A 72 12.54 5.92 -1.71
CA LYS A 72 12.89 7.35 -1.82
C LYS A 72 11.65 8.24 -1.92
N ASN A 73 10.62 7.78 -2.65
CA ASN A 73 9.38 8.53 -2.85
C ASN A 73 8.24 7.98 -1.98
N LEU A 74 8.26 6.69 -1.69
CA LEU A 74 7.20 6.02 -0.93
C LEU A 74 7.21 6.42 0.55
N LEU A 75 8.38 6.58 1.17
CA LEU A 75 8.46 6.92 2.60
C LEU A 75 7.82 8.30 2.89
N PRO A 76 8.17 9.40 2.18
CA PRO A 76 7.50 10.69 2.38
C PRO A 76 5.99 10.67 2.10
N ALA A 77 5.55 9.85 1.13
CA ALA A 77 4.13 9.68 0.83
C ALA A 77 3.40 8.98 1.99
N ILE A 78 4.00 7.94 2.58
CA ILE A 78 3.47 7.26 3.77
C ILE A 78 3.41 8.22 4.96
N ASP A 79 4.44 9.02 5.20
CA ASP A 79 4.43 10.02 6.29
C ASP A 79 3.26 10.98 6.12
N SER A 80 3.03 11.47 4.90
CA SER A 80 1.89 12.34 4.58
C SER A 80 0.54 11.65 4.81
N ILE A 81 0.43 10.34 4.54
CA ILE A 81 -0.79 9.56 4.81
C ILE A 81 -1.03 9.42 6.31
N ILE A 82 0.01 9.12 7.09
CA ILE A 82 -0.09 8.97 8.55
C ILE A 82 -0.67 10.23 9.19
N GLN A 83 -0.30 11.42 8.71
CA GLN A 83 -0.77 12.69 9.27
C GLN A 83 -2.27 12.94 9.04
N ARG A 84 -2.83 12.47 7.91
CA ARG A 84 -4.25 12.69 7.56
C ARG A 84 -5.16 11.50 7.85
N GLU A 85 -4.62 10.29 7.99
CA GLU A 85 -5.44 9.11 8.28
C GLU A 85 -6.07 9.24 9.67
N GLU A 86 -7.38 9.11 9.76
CA GLU A 86 -8.14 9.27 11.00
C GLU A 86 -8.02 8.06 11.92
N LYS A 87 -7.93 6.85 11.34
CA LYS A 87 -7.94 5.59 12.09
C LYS A 87 -6.54 5.22 12.60
N ASN A 88 -6.41 5.23 13.93
CA ASN A 88 -5.22 4.73 14.65
C ASN A 88 -4.77 3.33 14.20
N SER A 89 -5.73 2.42 13.95
CA SER A 89 -5.42 1.05 13.51
C SER A 89 -4.71 1.00 12.16
N ILE A 90 -5.01 1.94 11.25
CA ILE A 90 -4.37 2.04 9.94
C ILE A 90 -3.01 2.72 10.08
N ARG A 91 -2.91 3.82 10.85
CA ARG A 91 -1.62 4.49 11.13
C ARG A 91 -0.57 3.51 11.67
N LYS A 92 -0.96 2.60 12.58
CA LYS A 92 -0.07 1.59 13.16
C LYS A 92 0.58 0.68 12.12
N ILE A 93 -0.11 0.32 11.04
CA ILE A 93 0.45 -0.53 9.96
C ILE A 93 1.67 0.15 9.34
N TYR A 94 1.54 1.44 9.02
CA TYR A 94 2.63 2.20 8.43
C TYR A 94 3.79 2.37 9.40
N LEU A 95 3.52 2.74 10.66
CA LEU A 95 4.56 2.91 11.67
C LEU A 95 5.36 1.62 11.92
N GLU A 96 4.67 0.47 11.98
CA GLU A 96 5.32 -0.83 12.08
C GLU A 96 6.16 -1.17 10.85
N ALA A 97 5.66 -0.84 9.64
CA ALA A 97 6.42 -1.04 8.42
C ALA A 97 7.68 -0.16 8.38
N ILE A 98 7.58 1.12 8.76
CA ILE A 98 8.73 2.04 8.85
C ILE A 98 9.76 1.49 9.83
N LYS A 99 9.33 1.07 11.04
CA LYS A 99 10.23 0.48 12.05
C LYS A 99 10.99 -0.75 11.54
N LYS A 100 10.35 -1.58 10.72
CA LYS A 100 10.94 -2.78 10.09
C LYS A 100 11.74 -2.48 8.83
N SER A 101 11.64 -1.26 8.30
CA SER A 101 12.30 -0.82 7.07
C SER A 101 13.52 0.07 7.33
N ALA A 102 13.65 0.61 8.54
CA ALA A 102 14.93 1.11 9.08
C ALA A 102 15.98 -0.02 9.02
#